data_AF-A0A9R1IML9-F1
#
_entry.id   AF-A0A9R1IML9-F1
#
_cell.length_a   1.000
_cell.length_b   1.000
_cell.length_c   1.000
_cell.angle_alpha   90.00
_cell.angle_beta   90.00
_cell.angle_gamma   90.00
#
_symmetry.space_group_name_H-M   'P 1'
#
loop_
_entity.id
_entity.type
_entity.pdbx_description
1 polymer ?
#
loop_
_entity_poly.entity_id
_entity_poly.type
_entity_poly.pdbx_seq_one_letter_code
_entity_poly.pdbx_strand_id
1 'polypeptide(L)'
;EDGSLHCGYSSFRGRRASMEDFFDMKSSKMDAKQINLFGVFDGHGGSCAAEYLKEHLFENLLKHPAFISDTKTAISESYTKTDSDFLDAETNIHREDGSTASTAILIGNHLYVANVGDSRAVISKAGKAIALSDDHKPDRSDERERIENAGGVVTFS
;
A
#
# COMPACT_ATOMS: atom_id res chain seq x y z
N GLU A 1 13.69 -2.39 -26.81
CA GLU A 1 13.76 -1.89 -25.43
C GLU A 1 14.59 -2.89 -24.64
N ASP A 2 15.58 -2.42 -23.89
CA ASP A 2 16.60 -3.23 -23.20
C ASP A 2 16.10 -3.94 -21.93
N GLY A 3 14.79 -3.86 -21.66
CA GLY A 3 14.16 -4.45 -20.47
C GLY A 3 14.56 -3.77 -19.17
N SER A 4 15.22 -2.62 -19.24
CA SER A 4 15.61 -1.86 -18.05
C SER A 4 14.39 -1.17 -17.43
N LEU A 5 14.31 -1.21 -16.09
CA LEU A 5 13.31 -0.50 -15.33
C LEU A 5 13.91 0.80 -14.78
N HIS A 6 13.34 1.93 -15.19
CA HIS A 6 13.66 3.22 -14.62
C HIS A 6 12.53 3.63 -13.68
N CYS A 7 12.91 4.15 -12.52
CA CYS A 7 11.96 4.59 -11.51
C CYS A 7 12.44 5.87 -10.85
N GLY A 8 11.49 6.66 -10.36
CA GLY A 8 11.73 7.91 -9.67
C GLY A 8 10.47 8.30 -8.90
N TYR A 9 10.65 9.15 -7.90
CA TYR A 9 9.56 9.66 -7.07
C TYR A 9 9.79 11.14 -6.78
N SER A 10 8.74 11.82 -6.35
CA SER A 10 8.80 13.14 -5.76
C SER A 10 7.73 13.23 -4.68
N SER A 11 8.07 13.86 -3.57
CA SER A 11 7.15 14.10 -2.47
C SER A 11 7.31 15.54 -1.99
N PHE A 12 6.20 16.17 -1.66
CA PHE A 12 6.16 17.56 -1.26
C PHE A 12 4.98 17.81 -0.30
N ARG A 13 5.30 18.30 0.90
CA ARG A 13 4.32 18.61 1.96
C ARG A 13 3.16 19.51 1.51
N GLY A 14 3.41 20.40 0.54
CA GLY A 14 2.42 21.35 0.11
C GLY A 14 2.01 22.32 1.22
N ARG A 15 0.69 22.51 1.36
CA ARG A 15 0.07 23.45 2.31
C ARG A 15 -0.23 22.84 3.68
N ARG A 16 0.08 21.56 3.90
CA ARG A 16 -0.14 20.89 5.19
C ARG A 16 0.90 21.33 6.22
N ALA A 17 0.56 21.20 7.50
CA ALA A 17 1.46 21.53 8.60
C ALA A 17 2.60 20.49 8.74
N SER A 18 2.24 19.21 8.66
CA SER A 18 3.10 18.02 8.69
C SER A 18 3.21 17.37 7.32
N MET A 19 4.27 16.59 7.10
CA MET A 19 4.41 15.67 5.98
C MET A 19 4.06 14.27 6.49
N GLU A 20 2.93 13.72 6.06
CA GLU A 20 2.43 12.42 6.53
C GLU A 20 2.48 11.36 5.42
N ASP A 21 2.75 11.74 4.17
CA ASP A 21 2.97 10.81 3.08
C ASP A 21 4.38 10.22 3.10
N PHE A 22 4.46 8.90 2.95
CA PHE A 22 5.68 8.14 2.77
C PHE A 22 5.60 7.32 1.50
N PHE A 23 6.75 6.87 1.03
CA PHE A 23 6.85 5.92 -0.07
C PHE A 23 8.02 4.98 0.21
N ASP A 24 8.01 3.83 -0.46
CA ASP A 24 9.14 2.91 -0.47
C ASP A 24 9.37 2.35 -1.88
N MET A 25 10.64 2.10 -2.20
CA MET A 25 11.08 1.56 -3.48
C MET A 25 12.22 0.58 -3.24
N LYS A 26 11.96 -0.72 -3.45
CA LYS A 26 12.97 -1.77 -3.27
C LYS A 26 13.13 -2.58 -4.55
N SER A 27 14.38 -2.95 -4.83
CA SER A 27 14.72 -3.91 -5.88
C SER A 27 15.43 -5.10 -5.25
N SER A 28 15.00 -6.31 -5.60
CA SER A 28 15.56 -7.56 -5.10
C SER A 28 15.61 -8.61 -6.22
N LYS A 29 16.25 -9.74 -5.95
CA LYS A 29 16.29 -10.88 -6.86
C LYS A 29 16.02 -12.16 -6.07
N MET A 30 14.99 -12.90 -6.43
CA MET A 30 14.65 -14.20 -5.83
C MET A 30 14.30 -15.19 -6.93
N ASP A 31 14.73 -16.45 -6.79
CA ASP A 31 14.49 -17.53 -7.77
C ASP A 31 14.81 -17.13 -9.22
N ALA A 32 15.93 -16.44 -9.42
CA ALA A 32 16.39 -15.86 -10.69
C ALA A 32 15.46 -14.80 -11.32
N LYS A 33 14.35 -14.42 -10.65
CA LYS A 33 13.45 -13.35 -11.08
C LYS A 33 13.87 -12.02 -10.44
N GLN A 34 13.87 -10.96 -11.24
CA GLN A 34 13.99 -9.61 -10.74
C GLN A 34 12.68 -9.21 -10.07
N ILE A 35 12.77 -8.58 -8.90
CA ILE A 35 11.63 -8.12 -8.12
C ILE A 35 11.80 -6.64 -7.89
N ASN A 36 10.77 -5.87 -8.18
CA ASN A 36 10.72 -4.43 -7.89
C ASN A 36 9.42 -4.13 -7.16
N LEU A 37 9.53 -3.46 -6.02
CA LEU A 37 8.41 -3.12 -5.15
C LEU A 37 8.33 -1.61 -5.02
N PHE A 38 7.14 -1.06 -5.19
CA PHE A 38 6.85 0.37 -5.09
C PHE A 38 5.63 0.56 -4.20
N GLY A 39 5.71 1.44 -3.21
CA GLY A 39 4.62 1.70 -2.27
C GLY A 39 4.45 3.19 -2.04
N VAL A 40 3.20 3.63 -1.93
CA VAL A 40 2.81 4.98 -1.48
C VAL A 40 1.86 4.84 -0.30
N PHE A 41 2.13 5.61 0.75
CA PHE A 41 1.45 5.54 2.04
C PHE A 41 1.05 6.96 2.45
N ASP A 42 -0.21 7.33 2.22
CA ASP A 42 -0.81 8.60 2.67
C ASP A 42 -1.25 8.46 4.15
N GLY A 43 -0.53 9.10 5.06
CA GLY A 43 -0.81 9.08 6.50
C GLY A 43 -1.93 10.05 6.90
N HIS A 44 -2.65 9.72 7.97
CA HIS A 44 -3.66 10.58 8.59
C HIS A 44 -3.70 10.35 10.10
N GLY A 45 -4.04 11.40 10.86
CA GLY A 45 -4.01 11.34 12.33
C GLY A 45 -2.58 11.41 12.93
N GLY A 46 -1.57 11.31 12.08
CA GLY A 46 -0.14 11.36 12.38
C GLY A 46 0.65 10.61 11.29
N SER A 47 1.97 10.54 11.45
CA SER A 47 2.87 9.91 10.46
C SER A 47 3.30 8.49 10.81
N CYS A 48 3.02 8.01 12.02
CA CYS A 48 3.62 6.78 12.55
C CYS A 48 3.21 5.56 11.73
N ALA A 49 1.93 5.46 11.35
CA ALA A 49 1.44 4.32 10.56
C ALA A 49 2.08 4.28 9.16
N ALA A 50 2.15 5.42 8.47
CA ALA A 50 2.74 5.51 7.13
C ALA A 50 4.25 5.25 7.15
N GLU A 51 4.96 5.74 8.18
CA GLU A 51 6.37 5.47 8.39
C GLU A 51 6.63 3.99 8.69
N TYR A 52 5.79 3.37 9.53
CA TYR A 52 5.88 1.94 9.84
C TYR A 52 5.68 1.07 8.59
N LEU A 53 4.69 1.42 7.74
CA LEU A 53 4.46 0.71 6.47
C LEU A 53 5.69 0.77 5.56
N LYS A 54 6.31 1.95 5.42
CA LYS A 54 7.53 2.14 4.64
C LYS A 54 8.67 1.23 5.13
N GLU A 55 8.82 1.06 6.43
CA GLU A 55 9.91 0.27 7.00
C GLU A 55 9.65 -1.24 6.93
N HIS A 56 8.40 -1.67 7.14
CA HIS A 56 8.10 -3.07 7.45
C HIS A 56 7.33 -3.83 6.36
N LEU A 57 6.48 -3.16 5.55
CA LEU A 57 5.56 -3.86 4.66
C LEU A 57 6.30 -4.72 3.62
N PHE A 58 7.28 -4.15 2.92
CA PHE A 58 8.07 -4.89 1.94
C PHE A 58 9.04 -5.87 2.57
N GLU A 59 9.48 -5.65 3.81
CA GLU A 59 10.28 -6.65 4.52
C GLU A 59 9.46 -7.89 4.88
N ASN A 60 8.26 -7.69 5.41
CA ASN A 60 7.32 -8.77 5.70
C ASN A 60 6.99 -9.56 4.44
N LEU A 61 6.74 -8.87 3.32
CA LEU A 61 6.46 -9.50 2.04
C LEU A 61 7.65 -10.30 1.48
N LEU A 62 8.85 -9.73 1.49
CA LEU A 62 10.06 -10.42 0.99
C LEU A 62 10.44 -11.64 1.85
N LYS A 63 10.12 -11.62 3.15
CA LYS A 63 10.34 -12.75 4.08
C LYS A 63 9.21 -13.78 4.03
N HIS A 64 8.10 -13.49 3.33
CA HIS A 64 6.93 -14.36 3.31
C HIS A 64 7.25 -15.70 2.59
N PRO A 65 7.01 -16.86 3.21
CA PRO A 65 7.38 -18.16 2.64
C PRO A 65 6.66 -18.46 1.31
N ALA A 66 5.47 -17.90 1.13
CA ALA A 66 4.68 -18.05 -0.10
C ALA A 66 4.91 -16.93 -1.14
N PHE A 67 5.86 -16.02 -0.95
CA PHE A 67 5.97 -14.81 -1.80
C PHE A 67 6.04 -15.12 -3.31
N ILE A 68 6.81 -16.15 -3.69
CA ILE A 68 6.96 -16.55 -5.10
C ILE A 68 5.92 -17.60 -5.52
N SER A 69 5.53 -18.51 -4.63
CA SER A 69 4.63 -19.62 -4.96
C SER A 69 3.16 -19.21 -4.98
N ASP A 70 2.75 -18.29 -4.10
CA ASP A 70 1.42 -17.71 -4.02
C ASP A 70 1.50 -16.23 -3.61
N THR A 71 1.92 -15.41 -4.57
CA THR A 71 2.15 -13.97 -4.36
C THR A 71 0.91 -13.23 -3.86
N LYS A 72 -0.30 -13.62 -4.28
CA LYS A 72 -1.53 -12.93 -3.86
C LYS A 72 -1.79 -13.14 -2.38
N THR A 73 -1.73 -14.39 -1.92
CA THR A 73 -1.86 -14.73 -0.50
C THR A 73 -0.76 -14.06 0.31
N ALA A 74 0.49 -14.13 -0.17
CA ALA A 74 1.62 -13.48 0.50
C ALA A 74 1.44 -11.96 0.66
N ILE A 75 0.92 -11.26 -0.35
CA ILE A 75 0.60 -9.83 -0.25
C ILE A 75 -0.47 -9.60 0.81
N SER A 76 -1.59 -10.33 0.74
CA SER A 76 -2.70 -10.16 1.70
C SER A 76 -2.26 -10.43 3.15
N GLU A 77 -1.53 -11.52 3.38
CA GLU A 77 -1.04 -11.91 4.71
C GLU A 77 0.03 -10.92 5.22
N SER A 78 0.87 -10.37 4.34
CA SER A 78 1.86 -9.37 4.73
C SER A 78 1.23 -8.03 5.11
N TYR A 79 0.14 -7.63 4.45
CA TYR A 79 -0.63 -6.44 4.85
C TYR A 79 -1.22 -6.63 6.24
N THR A 80 -1.96 -7.73 6.48
CA THR A 80 -2.55 -8.04 7.79
C THR A 80 -1.49 -8.19 8.87
N LYS A 81 -0.36 -8.84 8.57
CA LYS A 81 0.76 -8.97 9.50
C LYS A 81 1.35 -7.62 9.87
N THR A 82 1.58 -6.75 8.89
CA THR A 82 2.18 -5.43 9.14
C THR A 82 1.25 -4.54 9.95
N ASP A 83 -0.06 -4.61 9.70
CA ASP A 83 -1.09 -3.94 10.51
C ASP A 83 -1.08 -4.45 11.96
N SER A 84 -1.04 -5.77 12.16
CA SER A 84 -0.97 -6.38 13.50
C SER A 84 0.33 -6.01 14.23
N ASP A 85 1.48 -6.07 13.53
CA ASP A 85 2.77 -5.73 14.11
C ASP A 85 2.84 -4.24 14.51
N PHE A 86 2.26 -3.34 13.70
CA PHE A 86 2.12 -1.92 14.05
C PHE A 86 1.25 -1.75 15.31
N LEU A 87 0.12 -2.46 15.35
CA LEU A 87 -0.81 -2.45 16.47
C LEU A 87 -0.21 -3.08 17.74
N ASP A 88 0.82 -3.91 17.67
CA ASP A 88 1.54 -4.41 18.84
C ASP A 88 2.68 -3.47 19.26
N ALA A 89 3.35 -2.80 18.31
CA ALA A 89 4.55 -2.00 18.57
C ALA A 89 4.24 -0.61 19.17
N GLU A 90 3.18 0.06 18.75
CA GLU A 90 2.89 1.43 19.19
C GLU A 90 2.24 1.46 20.60
N THR A 91 2.94 1.94 21.62
CA THR A 91 2.44 1.83 23.01
C THR A 91 1.52 2.98 23.43
N ASN A 92 1.25 3.92 22.54
CA ASN A 92 0.44 5.09 22.83
C ASN A 92 -1.07 4.75 22.96
N ILE A 93 -1.67 5.20 24.06
CA ILE A 93 -3.08 4.94 24.40
C ILE A 93 -4.08 5.78 23.57
N HIS A 94 -3.59 6.76 22.82
CA HIS A 94 -4.37 7.64 21.94
C HIS A 94 -3.91 7.50 20.48
N ARG A 95 -4.03 6.29 19.92
CA ARG A 95 -3.73 6.00 18.52
C ARG A 95 -4.85 6.48 17.61
N GLU A 96 -4.65 7.63 16.98
CA GLU A 96 -5.50 8.11 15.89
C GLU A 96 -4.80 8.01 14.51
N ASP A 97 -3.53 7.60 14.47
CA ASP A 97 -2.75 7.39 13.26
C ASP A 97 -3.30 6.24 12.42
N GLY A 98 -3.41 6.49 11.12
CA GLY A 98 -3.67 5.51 10.09
C GLY A 98 -2.97 5.89 8.80
N SER A 99 -3.03 5.00 7.81
CA SER A 99 -2.48 5.27 6.49
C SER A 99 -3.18 4.47 5.40
N THR A 100 -3.22 5.02 4.19
CA THR A 100 -3.48 4.20 2.99
C THR A 100 -2.27 3.34 2.67
N ALA A 101 -2.44 2.27 1.91
CA ALA A 101 -1.34 1.52 1.31
C ALA A 101 -1.67 1.13 -0.12
N SER A 102 -1.01 1.77 -1.09
CA SER A 102 -1.11 1.41 -2.52
C SER A 102 0.26 0.91 -2.98
N THR A 103 0.36 -0.38 -3.30
CA THR A 103 1.62 -1.00 -3.74
C THR A 103 1.55 -1.62 -5.12
N ALA A 104 2.68 -1.56 -5.83
CA ALA A 104 2.92 -2.21 -7.11
C ALA A 104 4.15 -3.13 -6.98
N ILE A 105 3.95 -4.43 -7.21
CA ILE A 105 4.98 -5.46 -7.10
C ILE A 105 5.19 -6.10 -8.46
N LEU A 106 6.35 -5.86 -9.07
CA LEU A 106 6.76 -6.43 -10.35
C LEU A 106 7.70 -7.62 -10.12
N ILE A 107 7.25 -8.84 -10.45
CA ILE A 107 8.04 -10.08 -10.36
C ILE A 107 8.29 -10.60 -11.78
N GLY A 108 9.52 -10.47 -12.27
CA GLY A 108 9.83 -10.68 -13.68
C GLY A 108 8.97 -9.74 -14.53
N ASN A 109 8.01 -10.30 -15.27
CA ASN A 109 7.09 -9.54 -16.13
C ASN A 109 5.64 -9.50 -15.59
N HIS A 110 5.40 -9.95 -14.36
CA HIS A 110 4.08 -9.95 -13.75
C HIS A 110 3.97 -8.82 -12.73
N LEU A 111 3.00 -7.93 -12.96
CA LEU A 111 2.69 -6.82 -12.07
C LEU A 111 1.49 -7.18 -11.19
N TYR A 112 1.66 -7.09 -9.87
CA TYR A 112 0.62 -7.18 -8.87
C TYR A 112 0.38 -5.80 -8.28
N VAL A 113 -0.89 -5.44 -8.09
CA VAL A 113 -1.29 -4.21 -7.40
C VAL A 113 -2.15 -4.59 -6.21
N ALA A 114 -1.87 -3.97 -5.06
CA ALA A 114 -2.69 -4.07 -3.86
C ALA A 114 -2.98 -2.67 -3.34
N ASN A 115 -4.21 -2.46 -2.85
CA ASN A 115 -4.69 -1.17 -2.41
C ASN A 115 -5.54 -1.30 -1.14
N VAL A 116 -5.25 -0.45 -0.16
CA VAL A 116 -6.07 -0.20 1.02
C VAL A 116 -6.19 1.31 1.17
N GLY A 117 -7.42 1.83 1.12
CA GLY A 117 -7.68 3.27 1.20
C GLY A 117 -7.91 3.89 -0.18
N ASP A 118 -7.68 5.19 -0.29
CA ASP A 118 -8.04 6.00 -1.45
C ASP A 118 -6.86 6.61 -2.22
N SER A 119 -5.65 6.16 -1.91
CA SER A 119 -4.53 6.21 -2.86
C SER A 119 -4.84 5.38 -4.10
N ARG A 120 -4.14 5.64 -5.21
CA ARG A 120 -4.44 4.99 -6.50
C ARG A 120 -3.20 4.62 -7.31
N ALA A 121 -3.22 3.40 -7.85
CA ALA A 121 -2.29 2.94 -8.86
C ALA A 121 -2.89 3.06 -10.27
N VAL A 122 -2.12 3.61 -11.22
CA VAL A 122 -2.51 3.80 -12.62
C VAL A 122 -1.36 3.36 -13.51
N ILE A 123 -1.67 2.66 -14.61
CA ILE A 123 -0.70 2.34 -15.68
C ILE A 123 -1.05 3.09 -16.95
N SER A 124 -0.01 3.56 -17.66
CA SER A 124 -0.17 4.10 -19.02
C SER A 124 0.19 3.03 -20.04
N LYS A 125 -0.73 2.70 -20.94
CA LYS A 125 -0.50 1.77 -22.05
C LYS A 125 -0.92 2.42 -23.36
N ALA A 126 0.02 2.58 -24.29
CA ALA A 126 -0.19 3.26 -25.57
C ALA A 126 -0.83 4.66 -25.41
N GLY A 127 -0.34 5.43 -24.42
CA GLY A 127 -0.82 6.79 -24.14
C GLY A 127 -2.16 6.87 -23.40
N LYS A 128 -2.75 5.73 -23.00
CA LYS A 128 -4.00 5.69 -22.23
C LYS A 128 -3.73 5.34 -20.78
N ALA A 129 -4.25 6.15 -19.87
CA ALA A 129 -4.27 5.86 -18.44
C ALA A 129 -5.34 4.81 -18.12
N ILE A 130 -4.97 3.78 -17.36
CA ILE A 130 -5.82 2.67 -16.93
C ILE A 130 -5.64 2.53 -15.42
N ALA A 131 -6.73 2.66 -14.66
CA ALA A 131 -6.69 2.41 -13.22
C ALA A 131 -6.41 0.93 -12.94
N LEU A 132 -5.52 0.65 -12.00
CA LEU A 132 -5.18 -0.70 -11.54
C LEU A 132 -5.71 -1.01 -10.13
N SER A 133 -6.28 0.00 -9.46
CA SER A 133 -6.91 -0.11 -8.16
C SER A 133 -8.22 0.68 -8.14
N ASP A 134 -9.14 0.23 -7.27
CA ASP A 134 -10.36 0.96 -6.94
C ASP A 134 -10.20 1.63 -5.57
N ASP A 135 -10.58 2.89 -5.47
CA ASP A 135 -10.49 3.62 -4.20
C ASP A 135 -11.49 3.04 -3.20
N HIS A 136 -11.07 2.88 -1.96
CA HIS A 136 -11.93 2.46 -0.87
C HIS A 136 -12.57 3.70 -0.26
N LYS A 137 -13.79 4.02 -0.71
CA LYS A 137 -14.57 5.15 -0.22
C LYS A 137 -15.77 4.65 0.58
N PRO A 138 -16.15 5.32 1.69
CA PRO A 138 -17.28 4.88 2.51
C PRO A 138 -18.64 4.80 1.77
N ASP A 139 -18.79 5.48 0.64
CA ASP A 139 -20.00 5.47 -0.18
C ASP A 139 -20.02 4.38 -1.26
N ARG A 140 -18.92 3.65 -1.46
CA ARG A 140 -18.87 2.46 -2.30
C ARG A 140 -19.77 1.38 -1.69
N SER A 141 -20.59 0.71 -2.50
CA SER A 141 -21.69 -0.12 -1.99
C SER A 141 -21.25 -1.24 -1.05
N ASP A 142 -20.16 -1.92 -1.36
CA ASP A 142 -19.55 -2.98 -0.54
C ASP A 142 -18.92 -2.44 0.74
N GLU A 143 -18.22 -1.30 0.68
CA GLU A 143 -17.63 -0.66 1.86
C GLU A 143 -18.70 -0.09 2.79
N ARG A 144 -19.77 0.51 2.25
CA ARG A 144 -20.93 0.95 3.02
C ARG A 144 -21.58 -0.23 3.73
N GLU A 145 -21.84 -1.32 3.02
CA GLU A 145 -22.42 -2.53 3.58
C GLU A 145 -21.53 -3.09 4.70
N ARG A 146 -20.21 -3.15 4.49
CA ARG A 146 -19.24 -3.58 5.52
C ARG A 146 -19.31 -2.70 6.77
N ILE A 147 -19.36 -1.38 6.61
CA ILE A 147 -19.43 -0.41 7.72
C ILE A 147 -20.74 -0.57 8.49
N GLU A 148 -21.87 -0.67 7.80
CA GLU A 148 -23.20 -0.79 8.41
C GLU A 148 -23.38 -2.13 9.13
N ASN A 149 -22.89 -3.23 8.54
CA ASN A 149 -22.89 -4.55 9.18
C ASN A 149 -22.00 -4.61 10.43
N ALA A 150 -20.99 -3.74 10.53
CA ALA A 150 -20.17 -3.55 11.72
C ALA A 150 -20.80 -2.62 12.77
N GLY A 151 -22.02 -2.10 12.52
CA GLY A 151 -22.74 -1.20 13.42
C GLY A 151 -22.40 0.29 13.24
N GLY A 152 -21.62 0.64 12.22
CA GLY A 152 -21.32 2.02 11.86
C GLY A 152 -22.40 2.66 10.99
N VAL A 153 -22.20 3.94 10.63
CA VAL A 153 -23.07 4.65 9.70
C VAL A 153 -22.24 5.54 8.77
N VAL A 154 -22.66 5.66 7.51
CA VAL A 154 -22.01 6.53 6.53
C VAL A 154 -22.81 7.83 6.40
N THR A 155 -22.24 8.93 6.89
CA THR A 155 -22.78 10.30 6.76
C THR A 155 -21.91 11.15 5.86
N PHE A 156 -22.53 12.12 5.21
CA PHE A 156 -21.85 13.11 4.38
C PHE A 156 -21.92 14.48 5.07
N SER A 157 -20.83 15.23 5.03
CA SER A 157 -20.75 16.61 5.50
C SER A 157 -20.74 17.62 4.36
#